data_AF-A0A242CYY6-F1
#
_entry.id   AF-A0A242CYY6-F1
#
_cell.length_a   1.000
_cell.length_b   1.000
_cell.length_c   1.000
_cell.angle_alpha   90.00
_cell.angle_beta   90.00
_cell.angle_gamma   90.00
#
_symmetry.space_group_name_H-M   'P 1'
#
loop_
_entity.id
_entity.type
_entity.pdbx_description
1 polymer ?
#
loop_
_entity_poly.entity_id
_entity_poly.type
_entity_poly.pdbx_seq_one_letter_code
_entity_poly.pdbx_strand_id
1 'polypeptide(L)'
;MKDFILKKCEQKMLQLDLQLFADGDGGGGDGGSGDGNAEPISFANQSELDSFVDKRVAKSLETAQSKWKTEQQEAIEAAKSEAAKMAQMTAEEKAQMAEKKKQEAEEERLADITRRELRLEAFETLTEKNLPKELIDAVVLTDAESCKKSIEGLETAFRSAVEAGVNERLAASANTPPANSSNGKIDSIGSKAAKAANERTAPKTNLWS
;
A
#
# COMPACT_ATOMS: atom_id res chain seq x y z
N MET A 1 22.10 11.79 0.64
CA MET A 1 21.39 11.82 -0.67
C MET A 1 22.28 12.39 -1.79
N LYS A 2 23.09 13.44 -1.52
CA LYS A 2 24.09 13.96 -2.46
C LYS A 2 25.21 12.96 -2.80
N ASP A 3 25.63 12.16 -1.82
CA ASP A 3 26.71 11.16 -2.02
C ASP A 3 26.29 9.96 -2.89
N PHE A 4 24.99 9.65 -2.92
CA PHE A 4 24.46 8.56 -3.75
C PHE A 4 24.38 8.96 -5.23
N ILE A 5 24.16 10.25 -5.51
CA ILE A 5 24.13 10.80 -6.86
C ILE A 5 25.55 10.90 -7.43
N LEU A 6 26.52 11.34 -6.61
CA LEU A 6 27.94 11.38 -6.99
C LEU A 6 28.50 9.99 -7.33
N LYS A 7 28.21 8.98 -6.50
CA LYS A 7 28.66 7.59 -6.74
C LYS A 7 28.06 6.97 -8.00
N LYS A 8 26.84 7.36 -8.37
CA LYS A 8 26.16 6.90 -9.61
C LYS A 8 26.59 7.69 -10.86
N CYS A 9 27.11 8.90 -10.69
CA CYS A 9 27.73 9.70 -11.75
C CYS A 9 29.20 9.32 -12.01
N GLU A 10 29.97 8.92 -10.99
CA GLU A 10 31.34 8.41 -11.17
C GLU A 10 31.37 7.08 -11.92
N GLN A 11 30.43 6.17 -11.65
CA GLN A 11 30.37 4.86 -12.31
C GLN A 11 29.93 4.91 -13.78
N LYS A 12 29.56 6.10 -14.29
CA LYS A 12 29.08 6.31 -15.65
C LYS A 12 29.92 7.33 -16.45
N MET A 13 31.15 7.57 -16.01
CA MET A 13 32.19 8.12 -16.88
C MET A 13 32.69 7.00 -17.77
N LEU A 14 31.93 6.70 -18.82
CA LEU A 14 32.40 5.86 -19.93
C LEU A 14 33.73 6.45 -20.40
N GLN A 15 34.82 5.70 -20.25
CA GLN A 15 36.07 5.99 -20.93
C GLN A 15 35.74 6.03 -22.42
N LEU A 16 35.73 7.24 -22.98
CA LEU A 16 35.61 7.45 -24.40
C LEU A 16 36.96 7.02 -25.01
N ASP A 17 36.99 5.87 -25.67
CA ASP A 17 38.07 5.52 -26.57
C ASP A 17 38.00 6.46 -27.79
N LEU A 18 38.59 7.65 -27.64
CA LEU A 18 38.77 8.67 -28.69
C LEU A 18 39.76 8.21 -29.79
N GLN A 19 40.20 6.96 -29.75
CA GLN A 19 41.23 6.39 -30.63
C GLN A 19 40.66 5.60 -31.82
N LEU A 20 39.34 5.58 -32.05
CA LEU A 20 38.77 4.90 -33.23
C LEU A 20 38.88 5.72 -34.53
N PHE A 21 39.50 6.90 -34.50
CA PHE A 21 39.71 7.73 -35.69
C PHE A 21 41.19 8.04 -35.99
N ALA A 22 42.15 7.48 -35.24
CA ALA A 22 43.56 7.86 -35.35
C ALA A 22 44.58 6.72 -35.53
N ASP A 23 44.19 5.44 -35.50
CA ASP A 23 45.12 4.35 -35.77
C ASP A 23 44.89 3.80 -37.18
N GLY A 24 45.73 4.26 -38.09
CA GLY A 24 45.99 3.55 -39.34
C GLY A 24 46.93 2.39 -39.07
N ASP A 25 46.71 1.32 -39.84
CA ASP A 25 47.57 0.14 -40.07
C ASP A 25 47.35 -1.08 -39.14
N GLY A 26 47.09 -2.24 -39.77
CA GLY A 26 47.31 -3.53 -39.10
C GLY A 26 46.21 -4.61 -39.14
N GLY A 27 45.82 -5.06 -40.33
CA GLY A 27 45.65 -6.50 -40.66
C GLY A 27 44.60 -7.38 -39.93
N GLY A 28 43.62 -7.86 -40.69
CA GLY A 28 42.78 -9.03 -40.35
C GLY A 28 42.02 -9.54 -41.57
N GLY A 29 42.59 -10.54 -42.24
CA GLY A 29 42.22 -10.98 -43.59
C GLY A 29 40.88 -11.71 -43.71
N ASP A 30 40.21 -11.45 -44.84
CA ASP A 30 39.20 -12.34 -45.41
C ASP A 30 39.83 -13.01 -46.63
N GLY A 31 40.27 -14.25 -46.43
CA GLY A 31 40.83 -15.12 -47.46
C GLY A 31 39.71 -15.70 -48.32
N GLY A 32 39.11 -14.86 -49.17
CA GLY A 32 38.26 -15.31 -50.26
C GLY A 32 39.09 -16.00 -51.33
N SER A 33 39.18 -17.33 -51.25
CA SER A 33 39.81 -18.19 -52.25
C SER A 33 38.97 -18.20 -53.53
N GLY A 34 39.16 -17.17 -54.37
CA GLY A 34 38.65 -17.11 -55.73
C GLY A 34 39.72 -17.57 -56.71
N ASP A 35 39.59 -18.82 -57.16
CA ASP A 35 40.31 -19.37 -58.31
C ASP A 35 39.97 -18.53 -59.56
N GLY A 36 41.00 -18.00 -60.23
CA GLY A 36 40.83 -17.11 -61.37
C GLY A 36 42.17 -16.58 -61.89
N ASN A 37 42.69 -17.28 -62.88
CA ASN A 37 43.85 -16.90 -63.69
C ASN A 37 43.73 -15.44 -64.18
N ALA A 38 44.56 -14.54 -63.63
CA ALA A 38 44.56 -13.12 -63.98
C ALA A 38 45.88 -12.75 -64.68
N GLU A 39 45.80 -12.59 -66.00
CA GLU A 39 46.85 -11.97 -66.81
C GLU A 39 47.06 -10.49 -66.42
N PRO A 40 48.28 -9.95 -66.53
CA PRO A 40 48.54 -8.55 -66.21
C PRO A 40 47.82 -7.64 -67.22
N ILE A 41 46.87 -6.86 -66.72
CA ILE A 41 46.12 -5.87 -67.52
C ILE A 41 47.10 -4.76 -67.90
N SER A 42 47.57 -4.77 -69.16
CA SER A 42 48.34 -3.66 -69.72
C SER A 42 47.40 -2.75 -70.50
N PHE A 43 47.37 -1.47 -70.14
CA PHE A 43 46.56 -0.46 -70.82
C PHE A 43 47.41 0.22 -71.88
N ALA A 44 46.93 0.27 -73.13
CA ALA A 44 47.68 0.82 -74.25
C ALA A 44 47.63 2.36 -74.31
N ASN A 45 46.66 3.00 -73.64
CA ASN A 45 46.45 4.44 -73.71
C ASN A 45 45.76 5.01 -72.46
N GLN A 46 46.01 6.29 -72.14
CA GLN A 46 45.52 6.95 -70.92
C GLN A 46 43.97 7.02 -70.86
N SER A 47 43.33 7.12 -72.03
CA SER A 47 41.86 7.14 -72.15
C SER A 47 41.18 5.80 -71.80
N GLU A 48 41.85 4.66 -71.98
CA GLU A 48 41.30 3.36 -71.59
C GLU A 48 41.37 3.16 -70.08
N LEU A 49 42.44 3.66 -69.45
CA LEU A 49 42.59 3.68 -67.99
C LEU A 49 41.50 4.54 -67.33
N ASP A 50 41.29 5.76 -67.82
CA ASP A 50 40.26 6.67 -67.28
C ASP A 50 38.86 6.05 -67.38
N SER A 51 38.52 5.41 -68.50
CA SER A 51 37.22 4.74 -68.66
C SER A 51 37.03 3.54 -67.73
N PHE A 52 38.10 2.82 -67.39
CA PHE A 52 38.08 1.69 -66.48
C PHE A 52 37.95 2.15 -65.03
N VAL A 53 38.65 3.24 -64.68
CA VAL A 53 38.56 3.91 -63.38
C VAL A 53 37.15 4.46 -63.18
N ASP A 54 36.59 5.19 -64.14
CA ASP A 54 35.23 5.76 -64.04
C ASP A 54 34.17 4.69 -63.84
N LYS A 55 34.26 3.56 -64.56
CA LYS A 55 33.34 2.42 -64.35
C LYS A 55 33.46 1.82 -62.95
N ARG A 56 34.68 1.73 -62.42
CA ARG A 56 34.93 1.17 -61.08
C ARG A 56 34.49 2.14 -59.97
N VAL A 57 34.70 3.44 -60.18
CA VAL A 57 34.22 4.50 -59.29
C VAL A 57 32.71 4.55 -59.30
N ALA A 58 32.06 4.53 -60.46
CA ALA A 58 30.60 4.51 -60.59
C ALA A 58 29.98 3.29 -59.88
N LYS A 59 30.53 2.08 -60.07
CA LYS A 59 30.07 0.88 -59.35
C LYS A 59 30.26 1.00 -57.84
N SER A 60 31.38 1.54 -57.39
CA SER A 60 31.65 1.72 -55.95
C SER A 60 30.70 2.74 -55.33
N LEU A 61 30.39 3.81 -56.07
CA LEU A 61 29.50 4.87 -55.64
C LEU A 61 28.04 4.41 -55.63
N GLU A 62 27.62 3.63 -56.62
CA GLU A 62 26.30 2.98 -56.66
C GLU A 62 26.14 1.99 -55.49
N THR A 63 27.18 1.20 -55.19
CA THR A 63 27.17 0.28 -54.05
C THR A 63 27.11 1.03 -52.72
N ALA A 64 27.87 2.12 -52.57
CA ALA A 64 27.84 2.97 -51.38
C ALA A 64 26.48 3.66 -51.19
N GLN A 65 25.89 4.19 -52.27
CA GLN A 65 24.56 4.79 -52.21
C GLN A 65 23.47 3.77 -51.88
N SER A 66 23.57 2.55 -52.42
CA SER A 66 22.65 1.47 -52.09
C SER A 66 22.73 1.11 -50.61
N LYS A 67 23.94 0.94 -50.07
CA LYS A 67 24.18 0.67 -48.65
C LYS A 67 23.67 1.80 -47.74
N TRP A 68 23.93 3.06 -48.09
CA TRP A 68 23.42 4.19 -47.32
C TRP A 68 21.91 4.32 -47.36
N LYS A 69 21.27 4.01 -48.50
CA LYS A 69 19.80 3.97 -48.58
C LYS A 69 19.23 2.88 -47.70
N THR A 70 19.80 1.67 -47.72
CA THR A 70 19.33 0.57 -46.86
C THR A 70 19.53 0.90 -45.38
N GLU A 71 20.69 1.42 -45.00
CA GLU A 71 20.97 1.83 -43.61
C GLU A 71 20.03 2.94 -43.13
N GLN A 72 19.74 3.94 -43.98
CA GLN A 72 18.77 4.98 -43.66
C GLN A 72 17.34 4.44 -43.56
N GLN A 73 16.96 3.50 -44.43
CA GLN A 73 15.65 2.87 -44.37
C GLN A 73 15.50 2.10 -43.05
N GLU A 74 16.50 1.30 -42.67
CA GLU A 74 16.54 0.54 -41.43
C GLU A 74 16.53 1.45 -40.20
N ALA A 75 17.29 2.55 -40.21
CA ALA A 75 17.29 3.53 -39.12
C ALA A 75 15.92 4.21 -38.96
N ILE A 76 15.24 4.53 -40.06
CA ILE A 76 13.89 5.11 -40.05
C ILE A 76 12.87 4.10 -39.54
N GLU A 77 12.97 2.83 -39.94
CA GLU A 77 12.09 1.76 -39.48
C GLU A 77 12.31 1.43 -37.99
N ALA A 78 13.56 1.38 -37.54
CA ALA A 78 13.91 1.24 -36.13
C ALA A 78 13.34 2.39 -35.29
N ALA A 79 13.53 3.64 -35.72
CA ALA A 79 13.00 4.82 -35.03
C ALA A 79 11.46 4.82 -34.98
N LYS A 80 10.77 4.39 -36.05
CA LYS A 80 9.31 4.25 -36.05
C LYS A 80 8.84 3.14 -35.13
N SER A 81 9.54 2.00 -35.09
CA SER A 81 9.22 0.86 -34.23
C SER A 81 9.38 1.20 -32.75
N GLU A 82 10.47 1.88 -32.39
CA GLU A 82 10.69 2.35 -31.02
C GLU A 82 9.67 3.40 -30.60
N ALA A 83 9.37 4.38 -31.46
CA ALA A 83 8.34 5.38 -31.18
C ALA A 83 6.95 4.75 -31.02
N ALA A 84 6.61 3.76 -31.87
CA ALA A 84 5.35 3.03 -31.77
C ALA A 84 5.26 2.20 -30.48
N LYS A 85 6.33 1.48 -30.10
CA LYS A 85 6.41 0.75 -28.83
C LYS A 85 6.28 1.67 -27.62
N MET A 86 6.96 2.81 -27.63
CA MET A 86 6.89 3.80 -26.56
C MET A 86 5.50 4.39 -26.43
N ALA A 87 4.85 4.72 -27.56
CA ALA A 87 3.48 5.23 -27.58
C ALA A 87 2.45 4.18 -27.15
N GLN A 88 2.64 2.92 -27.56
CA GLN A 88 1.80 1.79 -27.13
C GLN A 88 1.92 1.56 -25.62
N MET A 89 3.14 1.51 -25.07
CA MET A 89 3.37 1.43 -23.62
C MET A 89 2.67 2.58 -22.88
N THR A 90 2.78 3.83 -23.35
CA THR A 90 2.13 4.96 -22.66
C THR A 90 0.61 4.94 -22.78
N ALA A 91 0.04 4.39 -23.85
CA ALA A 91 -1.40 4.25 -24.02
C ALA A 91 -1.96 3.12 -23.14
N GLU A 92 -1.29 1.97 -23.11
CA GLU A 92 -1.68 0.82 -22.28
C GLU A 92 -1.53 1.11 -20.79
N GLU A 93 -0.44 1.75 -20.36
CA GLU A 93 -0.27 2.16 -18.96
C GLU A 93 -1.36 3.14 -18.51
N LYS A 94 -1.74 4.09 -19.38
CA LYS A 94 -2.85 5.02 -19.09
C LYS A 94 -4.19 4.30 -19.03
N ALA A 95 -4.44 3.33 -19.91
CA ALA A 95 -5.66 2.53 -19.90
C ALA A 95 -5.74 1.68 -18.63
N GLN A 96 -4.67 0.98 -18.28
CA GLN A 96 -4.60 0.17 -17.05
C GLN A 96 -4.77 1.04 -15.79
N MET A 97 -4.17 2.23 -15.74
CA MET A 97 -4.37 3.15 -14.61
C MET A 97 -5.81 3.67 -14.52
N ALA A 98 -6.46 3.91 -15.67
CA ALA A 98 -7.87 4.31 -15.69
C ALA A 98 -8.80 3.16 -15.25
N GLU A 99 -8.50 1.94 -15.67
CA GLU A 99 -9.23 0.73 -15.25
C GLU A 99 -9.03 0.43 -13.76
N LYS A 100 -7.79 0.47 -13.26
CA LYS A 100 -7.50 0.32 -11.83
C LYS A 100 -8.23 1.35 -10.99
N LYS A 101 -8.22 2.63 -11.39
CA LYS A 101 -8.97 3.67 -10.69
C LYS A 101 -10.48 3.42 -10.68
N LYS A 102 -11.04 2.86 -11.75
CA LYS A 102 -12.46 2.49 -11.78
C LYS A 102 -12.74 1.31 -10.85
N GLN A 103 -11.89 0.30 -10.87
CA GLN A 103 -12.00 -0.87 -9.98
C GLN A 103 -11.88 -0.45 -8.52
N GLU A 104 -10.88 0.35 -8.16
CA GLU A 104 -10.71 0.89 -6.81
C GLU A 104 -11.94 1.70 -6.36
N ALA A 105 -12.51 2.54 -7.25
CA ALA A 105 -13.72 3.30 -6.94
C ALA A 105 -14.97 2.42 -6.77
N GLU A 106 -15.07 1.33 -7.52
CA GLU A 106 -16.14 0.35 -7.38
C GLU A 106 -15.98 -0.48 -6.10
N GLU A 107 -14.76 -0.91 -5.78
CA GLU A 107 -14.43 -1.63 -4.55
C GLU A 107 -14.69 -0.78 -3.30
N GLU A 108 -14.31 0.50 -3.30
CA GLU A 108 -14.60 1.42 -2.20
C GLU A 108 -16.12 1.59 -2.02
N ARG A 109 -16.87 1.72 -3.12
CA ARG A 109 -18.33 1.80 -3.05
C ARG A 109 -18.96 0.51 -2.53
N LEU A 110 -18.48 -0.65 -2.95
CA LEU A 110 -18.98 -1.93 -2.46
C LEU A 110 -18.65 -2.11 -0.98
N ALA A 111 -17.43 -1.80 -0.56
CA ALA A 111 -17.01 -1.86 0.84
C ALA A 111 -17.82 -0.92 1.74
N ASP A 112 -18.17 0.27 1.25
CA ASP A 112 -19.03 1.19 1.99
C ASP A 112 -20.47 0.72 2.08
N ILE A 113 -20.99 0.07 1.04
CA ILE A 113 -22.34 -0.52 1.06
C ILE A 113 -22.38 -1.69 2.04
N THR A 114 -21.44 -2.62 1.96
CA THR A 114 -21.37 -3.78 2.87
C THR A 114 -21.18 -3.34 4.31
N ARG A 115 -20.35 -2.33 4.58
CA ARG A 115 -20.19 -1.74 5.92
C ARG A 115 -21.50 -1.11 6.41
N ARG A 116 -22.26 -0.44 5.55
CA ARG A 116 -23.56 0.13 5.91
C ARG A 116 -24.59 -0.95 6.21
N GLU A 117 -24.65 -2.01 5.41
CA GLU A 117 -25.54 -3.16 5.65
C GLU A 117 -25.20 -3.85 6.97
N LEU A 118 -23.92 -4.17 7.21
CA LEU A 118 -23.45 -4.73 8.47
C LEU A 118 -23.72 -3.82 9.66
N ARG A 119 -23.64 -2.50 9.48
CA ARG A 119 -23.97 -1.52 10.54
C ARG A 119 -25.45 -1.57 10.90
N LEU A 120 -26.34 -1.75 9.93
CA LEU A 120 -27.77 -1.88 10.19
C LEU A 120 -28.08 -3.18 10.93
N GLU A 121 -27.51 -4.31 10.50
CA GLU A 121 -27.65 -5.59 11.19
C GLU A 121 -27.09 -5.52 12.63
N ALA A 122 -25.92 -4.90 12.81
CA ALA A 122 -25.34 -4.64 14.12
C ALA A 122 -26.24 -3.74 14.98
N PHE A 123 -26.92 -2.76 14.38
CA PHE A 123 -27.85 -1.88 15.08
C PHE A 123 -29.09 -2.64 15.57
N GLU A 124 -29.67 -3.49 14.71
CA GLU A 124 -30.81 -4.34 15.07
C GLU A 124 -30.44 -5.30 16.21
N THR A 125 -29.32 -6.02 16.07
CA THR A 125 -28.84 -6.96 17.10
C THR A 125 -28.50 -6.28 18.42
N LEU A 126 -27.90 -5.09 18.41
CA LEU A 126 -27.69 -4.30 19.64
C LEU A 126 -29.00 -3.92 20.32
N THR A 127 -30.03 -3.53 19.55
CA THR A 127 -31.34 -3.21 20.12
C THR A 127 -32.06 -4.43 20.70
N GLU A 128 -31.98 -5.59 20.05
CA GLU A 128 -32.53 -6.85 20.56
C GLU A 128 -31.89 -7.24 21.90
N LYS A 129 -30.58 -7.02 22.02
CA LYS A 129 -29.81 -7.29 23.25
C LYS A 129 -29.97 -6.22 24.34
N ASN A 130 -30.77 -5.18 24.09
CA ASN A 130 -30.94 -4.01 24.98
C ASN A 130 -29.62 -3.27 25.27
N LEU A 131 -28.68 -3.29 24.33
CA LEU A 131 -27.46 -2.47 24.43
C LEU A 131 -27.71 -1.07 23.83
N PRO A 132 -27.04 -0.04 24.36
CA PRO A 132 -27.17 1.31 23.84
C PRO A 132 -26.63 1.44 22.40
N LYS A 133 -27.40 2.11 21.55
CA LYS A 133 -27.13 2.35 20.12
C LYS A 133 -25.84 3.14 19.86
N GLU A 134 -25.36 3.87 20.86
CA GLU A 134 -24.10 4.63 20.81
C GLU A 134 -22.87 3.71 20.73
N LEU A 135 -22.99 2.44 21.13
CA LEU A 135 -21.89 1.47 21.04
C LEU A 135 -21.64 0.98 19.61
N ILE A 136 -22.47 1.35 18.63
CA ILE A 136 -22.33 0.91 17.24
C ILE A 136 -20.96 1.28 16.64
N ASP A 137 -20.38 2.41 17.05
CA ASP A 137 -19.06 2.84 16.58
C ASP A 137 -17.90 2.07 17.23
N ALA A 138 -18.17 1.36 18.33
CA ALA A 138 -17.23 0.45 18.98
C ALA A 138 -17.33 -1.00 18.48
N VAL A 139 -18.36 -1.34 17.70
CA VAL A 139 -18.55 -2.68 17.12
C VAL A 139 -17.70 -2.82 15.86
N VAL A 140 -17.05 -3.98 15.70
CA VAL A 140 -16.28 -4.32 14.51
C VAL A 140 -17.23 -4.63 13.35
N LEU A 141 -17.24 -3.77 12.32
CA LEU A 141 -18.11 -3.87 11.13
C LEU A 141 -17.39 -4.48 9.91
N THR A 142 -16.49 -5.45 10.13
CA THR A 142 -15.78 -6.13 9.04
C THR A 142 -16.57 -7.32 8.52
N ASP A 143 -17.06 -8.17 9.43
CA ASP A 143 -17.70 -9.44 9.13
C ASP A 143 -18.83 -9.70 10.13
N ALA A 144 -19.83 -10.46 9.72
CA ALA A 144 -20.95 -10.82 10.60
C ALA A 144 -20.51 -11.59 11.86
N GLU A 145 -19.48 -12.45 11.75
CA GLU A 145 -18.98 -13.20 12.92
C GLU A 145 -18.17 -12.35 13.90
N SER A 146 -17.32 -11.45 13.40
CA SER A 146 -16.52 -10.55 14.24
C SER A 146 -17.41 -9.51 14.92
N CYS A 147 -18.45 -9.05 14.22
CA CYS A 147 -19.51 -8.19 14.76
C CYS A 147 -20.20 -8.85 15.97
N LYS A 148 -20.69 -10.09 15.81
CA LYS A 148 -21.36 -10.84 16.90
C LYS A 148 -20.45 -11.02 18.12
N LYS A 149 -19.21 -11.46 17.93
CA LYS A 149 -18.23 -11.62 19.03
C LYS A 149 -17.94 -10.29 19.74
N SER A 150 -17.87 -9.19 18.99
CA SER A 150 -17.67 -7.86 19.55
C SER A 150 -18.86 -7.41 20.40
N ILE A 151 -20.09 -7.66 19.91
CA ILE A 151 -21.32 -7.37 20.64
C ILE A 151 -21.41 -8.18 21.94
N GLU A 152 -21.08 -9.47 21.91
CA GLU A 152 -21.08 -10.32 23.11
C GLU A 152 -20.03 -9.88 24.14
N GLY A 153 -18.84 -9.49 23.69
CA GLY A 153 -17.79 -8.94 24.54
C GLY A 153 -18.21 -7.62 25.20
N LEU A 154 -18.81 -6.72 24.41
CA LEU A 154 -19.35 -5.46 24.92
C LEU A 154 -20.51 -5.68 25.89
N GLU A 155 -21.40 -6.62 25.61
CA GLU A 155 -22.51 -6.98 26.51
C GLU A 155 -21.98 -7.43 27.87
N THR A 156 -21.01 -8.33 27.89
CA THR A 156 -20.45 -8.87 29.12
C THR A 156 -19.75 -7.78 29.94
N ALA A 157 -18.92 -6.96 29.28
CA ALA A 157 -18.22 -5.86 29.93
C ALA A 157 -19.19 -4.80 30.48
N PHE A 158 -20.23 -4.45 29.70
CA PHE A 158 -21.22 -3.46 30.10
C PHE A 158 -22.06 -3.95 31.28
N ARG A 159 -22.56 -5.19 31.25
CA ARG A 159 -23.31 -5.78 32.37
C ARG A 159 -22.47 -5.80 33.65
N SER A 160 -21.21 -6.23 33.56
CA SER A 160 -20.30 -6.26 34.71
C SER A 160 -20.06 -4.86 35.29
N ALA A 161 -19.86 -3.85 34.45
CA ALA A 161 -19.68 -2.46 34.89
C ALA A 161 -20.95 -1.88 35.54
N VAL A 162 -22.12 -2.16 34.97
CA VAL A 162 -23.41 -1.72 35.54
C VAL A 162 -23.68 -2.42 36.86
N GLU A 163 -23.43 -3.72 36.97
CA GLU A 163 -23.56 -4.46 38.23
C GLU A 163 -22.62 -3.90 39.31
N ALA A 164 -21.36 -3.62 38.97
CA ALA A 164 -20.42 -3.01 39.91
C ALA A 164 -20.89 -1.63 40.38
N GLY A 165 -21.34 -0.76 39.46
CA GLY A 165 -21.85 0.57 39.80
C GLY A 165 -23.16 0.54 40.58
N VAL A 166 -24.06 -0.40 40.30
CA VAL A 166 -25.29 -0.60 41.08
C VAL A 166 -24.95 -1.13 42.46
N ASN A 167 -24.03 -2.09 42.59
CA ASN A 167 -23.58 -2.60 43.88
C ASN A 167 -22.92 -1.51 44.72
N GLU A 168 -22.12 -0.64 44.11
CA GLU A 168 -21.54 0.52 44.80
C GLU A 168 -22.62 1.51 45.23
N ARG A 169 -23.59 1.83 44.36
CA ARG A 169 -24.73 2.69 44.73
C ARG A 169 -25.61 2.09 45.80
N LEU A 170 -25.88 0.78 45.75
CA LEU A 170 -26.62 0.06 46.78
C LEU A 170 -25.81 0.02 48.09
N ALA A 171 -24.49 -0.18 48.04
CA ALA A 171 -23.64 -0.10 49.23
C ALA A 171 -23.61 1.31 49.83
N ALA A 172 -23.59 2.35 48.99
CA ALA A 172 -23.61 3.75 49.42
C ALA A 172 -24.99 4.21 49.91
N SER A 173 -26.08 3.68 49.36
CA SER A 173 -27.46 4.01 49.74
C SER A 173 -28.04 3.09 50.81
N ALA A 174 -27.42 1.93 51.05
CA ALA A 174 -27.75 1.08 52.17
C ALA A 174 -27.37 1.83 53.45
N ASN A 175 -28.39 2.29 54.18
CA ASN A 175 -28.24 2.63 55.59
C ASN A 175 -27.62 1.42 56.27
N THR A 176 -26.33 1.51 56.58
CA THR A 176 -25.60 0.45 57.27
C THR A 176 -26.36 0.14 58.57
N PRO A 177 -26.90 -1.08 58.75
CA PRO A 177 -27.43 -1.46 60.04
C PRO A 177 -26.26 -1.38 61.04
N PRO A 178 -26.44 -0.75 62.21
CA PRO A 178 -25.34 -0.38 63.11
C PRO A 178 -24.65 -1.56 63.80
N ALA A 179 -24.90 -2.78 63.34
CA ALA A 179 -24.18 -3.95 63.79
C ALA A 179 -22.80 -4.10 63.13
N ASN A 180 -22.50 -3.40 62.02
CA ASN A 180 -21.23 -3.63 61.28
C ASN A 180 -20.47 -2.37 60.81
N SER A 181 -20.81 -1.17 61.28
CA SER A 181 -19.97 0.01 61.05
C SER A 181 -19.09 0.24 62.27
N SER A 182 -17.82 -0.13 62.16
CA SER A 182 -16.80 0.01 63.20
C SER A 182 -16.37 1.46 63.46
N ASN A 183 -17.03 2.48 62.90
CA ASN A 183 -16.74 3.88 63.21
C ASN A 183 -18.03 4.71 63.23
N GLY A 184 -18.44 5.14 64.43
CA GLY A 184 -19.51 6.12 64.64
C GLY A 184 -20.83 5.48 65.08
N LYS A 185 -21.19 5.73 66.34
CA LYS A 185 -22.42 5.26 66.98
C LYS A 185 -23.65 5.87 66.32
N ILE A 186 -24.14 5.25 65.25
CA ILE A 186 -25.42 5.59 64.62
C ILE A 186 -26.47 4.63 65.19
N ASP A 187 -27.12 5.02 66.29
CA ASP A 187 -28.16 4.18 66.89
C ASP A 187 -29.31 3.97 65.90
N SER A 188 -29.57 2.72 65.49
CA SER A 188 -30.72 2.38 64.64
C SER A 188 -32.03 2.64 65.37
N ILE A 189 -33.11 2.79 64.60
CA ILE A 189 -34.46 2.96 65.14
C ILE A 189 -34.81 1.81 66.11
N GLY A 190 -34.40 0.57 65.80
CA GLY A 190 -34.56 -0.59 66.67
C GLY A 190 -33.75 -0.49 67.97
N SER A 191 -32.50 -0.04 67.90
CA SER A 191 -31.65 0.23 69.08
C SER A 191 -32.30 1.27 70.01
N LYS A 192 -32.82 2.37 69.45
CA LYS A 192 -33.51 3.42 70.21
C LYS A 192 -34.79 2.90 70.88
N ALA A 193 -35.58 2.12 70.15
CA ALA A 193 -36.80 1.52 70.70
C ALA A 193 -36.50 0.51 71.82
N ALA A 194 -35.47 -0.33 71.64
CA ALA A 194 -35.05 -1.30 72.65
C ALA A 194 -34.48 -0.62 73.90
N LYS A 195 -33.67 0.44 73.72
CA LYS A 195 -33.14 1.23 74.84
C LYS A 195 -34.26 1.93 75.62
N ALA A 196 -35.23 2.52 74.92
CA ALA A 196 -36.40 3.13 75.55
C ALA A 196 -37.27 2.10 76.30
N ALA A 197 -37.41 0.88 75.77
CA ALA A 197 -38.12 -0.19 76.47
C ALA A 197 -37.36 -0.64 77.73
N ASN A 198 -36.03 -0.77 77.65
CA ASN A 198 -35.20 -1.18 78.78
C ASN A 198 -35.15 -0.13 79.88
N GLU A 199 -35.12 1.17 79.52
CA GLU A 199 -35.22 2.28 80.47
C GLU A 199 -36.58 2.30 81.19
N ARG A 200 -37.66 1.84 80.53
CA ARG A 200 -38.99 1.73 81.15
C ARG A 200 -39.11 0.55 82.11
N THR A 201 -38.31 -0.50 81.93
CA THR A 201 -38.29 -1.69 82.80
C THR A 201 -37.18 -1.67 83.84
N ALA A 202 -36.33 -0.64 83.85
CA ALA A 202 -35.27 -0.50 84.82
C ALA A 202 -35.85 -0.35 86.24
N PRO A 203 -35.36 -1.10 87.24
CA PRO A 203 -35.84 -0.97 88.61
C PRO A 203 -35.49 0.43 89.13
N LYS A 204 -36.48 1.16 89.66
CA LYS A 204 -36.22 2.45 90.33
C LYS A 204 -35.28 2.20 91.50
N THR A 205 -34.04 2.66 91.41
CA THR A 205 -33.11 2.62 92.53
C THR A 205 -33.57 3.61 93.58
N ASN A 206 -34.09 3.04 94.68
CA ASN A 206 -34.32 3.59 96.02
C ASN A 206 -35.40 4.67 96.14
N LEU A 207 -36.50 4.29 96.80
CA LEU A 207 -37.58 5.19 97.24
C LEU A 207 -37.28 5.92 98.57
N TRP A 208 -36.15 5.65 99.22
CA TRP A 208 -35.76 6.16 100.55
C TRP A 208 -34.29 6.60 100.65
N SER A 209 -33.71 7.16 99.58
CA SER A 209 -32.47 7.93 99.70
C SER A 209 -32.66 9.36 99.23
#